data_AF-A0A9E4YHI1-F1
#
_entry.id   AF-A0A9E4YHI1-F1
#
_cell.length_a   1.000
_cell.length_b   1.000
_cell.length_c   1.000
_cell.angle_alpha   90.00
_cell.angle_beta   90.00
_cell.angle_gamma   90.00
#
_symmetry.space_group_name_H-M   'P 1'
#
loop_
_entity.id
_entity.type
_entity.pdbx_description
1 polymer ?
#
loop_
_entity_poly.entity_id
_entity_poly.type
_entity_poly.pdbx_seq_one_letter_code
_entity_poly.pdbx_strand_id
1 'polypeptide(L)'
;ERSLDFLNSALALNSSDFSHSKALFVQGAAYSELGQYDKSIESLSRLLEINADPDVTMQAHRLLANVYSDAGEPQLASDQYEQYVVMRDSGQG
;
A
#
# COMPACT_ATOMS: atom_id res chain seq x y z
N GLU A 1 -1.60 -11.24 -17.73
CA GLU A 1 -1.87 -10.04 -18.55
C GLU A 1 -2.47 -8.86 -17.77
N ARG A 2 -3.34 -9.07 -16.76
CA ARG A 2 -3.94 -7.97 -15.95
C ARG A 2 -2.96 -7.07 -15.20
N SER A 3 -1.85 -7.60 -14.69
CA SER A 3 -0.95 -6.80 -13.85
C SER A 3 -0.12 -5.78 -14.60
N LEU A 4 0.17 -6.02 -15.88
CA LEU A 4 0.86 -5.03 -16.72
C LEU A 4 -0.06 -3.86 -17.07
N ASP A 5 -1.37 -4.12 -17.20
CA ASP A 5 -2.38 -3.08 -17.40
C ASP A 5 -2.54 -2.22 -16.14
N PHE A 6 -2.52 -2.84 -14.96
CA PHE A 6 -2.53 -2.14 -13.68
C PHE A 6 -1.27 -1.28 -13.47
N LEU A 7 -0.10 -1.81 -13.82
CA LEU A 7 1.18 -1.09 -13.73
C LEU A 7 1.25 0.04 -14.78
N ASN A 8 0.78 -0.18 -16.01
CA ASN A 8 0.65 0.87 -17.02
C ASN A 8 -0.36 1.93 -16.62
N SER A 9 -1.47 1.54 -15.96
CA SER A 9 -2.42 2.49 -15.38
C SER A 9 -1.73 3.32 -14.31
N ALA A 10 -1.00 2.70 -13.37
CA ALA A 10 -0.22 3.43 -12.37
C ALA A 10 0.78 4.41 -12.99
N LEU A 11 1.46 4.01 -14.06
CA LEU A 11 2.43 4.86 -14.78
C LEU A 11 1.77 5.97 -15.60
N ALA A 12 0.61 5.70 -16.22
CA ALA A 12 -0.19 6.65 -16.98
C ALA A 12 -0.92 7.67 -16.08
N LEU A 13 -1.15 7.30 -14.82
CA LEU A 13 -1.70 8.15 -13.77
C LEU A 13 -0.68 9.18 -13.21
N ASN A 14 0.56 9.24 -13.73
CA ASN A 14 1.50 10.35 -13.53
C ASN A 14 1.06 11.65 -14.25
N SER A 15 -0.23 11.97 -14.21
CA SER A 15 -0.81 13.17 -14.78
C SER A 15 -1.23 14.06 -13.62
N SER A 16 -0.46 15.14 -13.39
CA SER A 16 -0.59 16.37 -12.57
C SER A 16 -1.57 16.54 -11.39
N ASP A 17 -2.54 15.66 -11.18
CA ASP A 17 -3.58 15.70 -10.13
C ASP A 17 -3.40 14.61 -9.04
N PHE A 18 -2.52 13.63 -9.24
CA PHE A 18 -2.37 12.48 -8.34
C PHE A 18 -1.23 12.68 -7.32
N SER A 19 -1.57 12.73 -6.02
CA SER A 19 -0.59 12.78 -4.93
C SER A 19 0.37 11.58 -5.00
N HIS A 20 1.68 11.84 -4.90
CA HIS A 20 2.76 10.83 -4.97
C HIS A 20 2.49 9.56 -4.13
N SER A 21 1.82 9.71 -2.99
CA SER A 21 1.38 8.61 -2.12
C SER A 21 0.41 7.64 -2.76
N LYS A 22 -0.57 8.12 -3.53
CA LYS A 22 -1.52 7.25 -4.21
C LYS A 22 -0.83 6.46 -5.33
N ALA A 23 0.19 7.03 -5.98
CA ALA A 23 0.97 6.32 -7.00
C ALA A 23 1.71 5.13 -6.39
N LEU A 24 2.40 5.37 -5.27
CA LEU A 24 3.08 4.33 -4.52
C LEU A 24 2.10 3.26 -4.00
N PHE A 25 0.90 3.65 -3.58
CA PHE A 25 -0.14 2.70 -3.15
C PHE A 25 -0.55 1.76 -4.28
N VAL A 26 -0.88 2.33 -5.46
CA VAL A 26 -1.29 1.55 -6.63
C VAL A 26 -0.16 0.64 -7.11
N GLN A 27 1.09 1.11 -7.08
CA GLN A 27 2.26 0.28 -7.39
C GLN A 27 2.40 -0.89 -6.41
N GLY A 28 2.28 -0.63 -5.11
CA GLY A 28 2.29 -1.66 -4.08
C GLY A 28 1.22 -2.71 -4.30
N ALA A 29 -0.03 -2.28 -4.51
CA ALA A 29 -1.15 -3.16 -4.80
C ALA A 29 -0.91 -4.01 -6.06
N ALA A 30 -0.39 -3.41 -7.14
CA ALA A 30 -0.07 -4.14 -8.36
C ALA A 30 0.97 -5.23 -8.13
N TYR A 31 2.01 -4.95 -7.34
CA TYR A 31 3.04 -5.93 -7.00
C TYR A 31 2.51 -7.03 -6.08
N SER A 32 1.60 -6.71 -5.15
CA SER A 32 0.91 -7.71 -4.31
C SER A 32 0.12 -8.70 -5.18
N GLU A 33 -0.68 -8.19 -6.11
CA GLU A 33 -1.47 -9.01 -7.04
C GLU A 33 -0.59 -9.86 -7.98
N LEU A 34 0.65 -9.44 -8.19
CA LEU A 34 1.67 -10.17 -8.96
C LEU A 34 2.41 -11.23 -8.14
N GLY A 35 2.16 -11.34 -6.84
CA GLY A 35 2.96 -12.17 -5.92
C GLY A 35 4.38 -11.64 -5.70
N GLN A 36 4.67 -10.40 -6.11
CA GLN A 36 5.97 -9.74 -5.93
C GLN A 36 5.99 -8.99 -4.60
N TYR A 37 5.90 -9.74 -3.51
CA TYR A 37 5.70 -9.20 -2.17
C TYR A 37 6.82 -8.21 -1.75
N ASP A 38 8.09 -8.50 -2.06
CA ASP A 38 9.20 -7.59 -1.74
C ASP A 38 9.02 -6.19 -2.37
N LYS A 39 8.59 -6.13 -3.63
CA LYS A 39 8.37 -4.86 -4.33
C LYS A 39 7.10 -4.15 -3.86
N SER A 40 6.09 -4.92 -3.46
CA SER A 40 4.90 -4.39 -2.83
C SER A 40 5.27 -3.68 -1.52
N ILE A 41 6.03 -4.37 -0.67
CA ILE A 41 6.53 -3.84 0.60
C ILE A 41 7.37 -2.58 0.35
N GLU A 42 8.31 -2.60 -0.59
CA GLU A 42 9.14 -1.42 -0.88
C GLU A 42 8.28 -0.20 -1.28
N SER A 43 7.28 -0.40 -2.14
CA SER A 43 6.42 0.69 -2.62
C SER A 43 5.56 1.26 -1.50
N LEU A 44 4.99 0.40 -0.66
CA LEU A 44 4.15 0.81 0.47
C LEU A 44 4.97 1.42 1.61
N SER A 45 6.18 0.94 1.87
CA SER A 45 7.08 1.56 2.84
C SER A 45 7.46 2.99 2.42
N ARG A 46 7.78 3.22 1.14
CA ARG A 46 8.02 4.59 0.64
C ARG A 46 6.79 5.49 0.80
N LEU A 47 5.58 4.94 0.65
CA LEU A 47 4.34 5.71 0.89
C LEU A 47 4.26 6.15 2.36
N LEU A 48 4.63 5.30 3.30
CA LEU A 48 4.64 5.61 4.72
C LEU A 48 5.76 6.60 5.11
N GLU A 49 6.84 6.67 4.34
CA GLU A 49 7.95 7.62 4.54
C GLU A 49 7.61 9.05 4.06
N ILE A 50 6.65 9.19 3.15
CA ILE A 50 6.20 10.50 2.67
C ILE A 50 5.00 10.98 3.49
N ASN A 51 4.85 12.30 3.59
CA ASN A 51 3.71 12.90 4.28
C ASN A 51 2.43 12.76 3.44
N ALA A 52 1.82 11.58 3.50
CA ALA A 52 0.63 11.19 2.76
C ALA A 52 -0.66 11.52 3.52
N ASP A 53 -1.78 11.61 2.80
CA ASP A 53 -3.10 11.70 3.40
C ASP A 53 -3.34 10.52 4.37
N PRO A 54 -3.87 10.77 5.58
CA PRO A 54 -4.11 9.74 6.58
C PRO A 54 -4.94 8.55 6.07
N ASP A 55 -5.89 8.81 5.17
CA ASP A 55 -6.70 7.76 4.55
C ASP A 55 -5.85 6.83 3.65
N VAL A 56 -4.93 7.41 2.87
CA VAL A 56 -4.01 6.65 2.01
C VAL A 56 -3.01 5.86 2.85
N THR A 57 -2.49 6.46 3.91
CA THR A 57 -1.60 5.81 4.90
C THR A 57 -2.31 4.63 5.58
N MET A 58 -3.55 4.82 6.01
CA MET A 58 -4.37 3.76 6.61
C MET A 58 -4.58 2.59 5.63
N GLN A 59 -4.93 2.88 4.37
CA GLN A 59 -5.07 1.85 3.34
C GLN A 59 -3.74 1.11 3.08
N ALA A 60 -2.61 1.82 3.11
CA ALA A 60 -1.29 1.23 2.94
C ALA A 60 -0.94 0.23 4.05
N HIS A 61 -1.22 0.55 5.32
CA HIS A 61 -1.02 -0.39 6.43
C HIS A 61 -1.85 -1.67 6.27
N ARG A 62 -3.12 -1.55 5.88
CA ARG A 62 -3.96 -2.71 5.61
C ARG A 62 -3.39 -3.59 4.49
N LEU A 63 -2.90 -2.97 3.42
CA LEU A 63 -2.34 -3.70 2.29
C LEU A 63 -1.00 -4.36 2.64
N LEU A 64 -0.11 -3.68 3.38
CA LEU A 64 1.10 -4.28 3.92
C LEU A 64 0.79 -5.48 4.80
N ALA A 65 -0.24 -5.41 5.63
CA ALA A 65 -0.65 -6.53 6.48
C ALA A 65 -1.03 -7.77 5.64
N ASN A 66 -1.79 -7.58 4.57
CA ASN A 66 -2.09 -8.66 3.62
C ASN A 66 -0.83 -9.20 2.96
N VAL A 67 0.03 -8.32 2.46
CA VAL A 67 1.27 -8.69 1.76
C VAL A 67 2.20 -9.50 2.68
N TYR A 68 2.36 -9.09 3.94
CA TYR A 68 3.15 -9.85 4.91
C TYR A 68 2.52 -11.19 5.25
N SER A 69 1.19 -11.26 5.36
CA SER A 69 0.47 -12.52 5.55
C SER A 69 0.74 -13.49 4.39
N ASP A 70 0.66 -12.99 3.15
CA ASP A 70 0.86 -13.76 1.93
C ASP A 70 2.34 -14.13 1.70
N ALA A 71 3.27 -13.32 2.20
CA ALA A 71 4.70 -13.59 2.21
C ALA A 71 5.14 -14.61 3.29
N GLY A 72 4.24 -15.00 4.20
CA GLY A 72 4.55 -15.92 5.29
C GLY A 72 5.16 -15.26 6.53
N GLU A 73 4.97 -13.95 6.70
CA GLU A 73 5.46 -13.15 7.82
C GLU A 73 4.29 -12.65 8.70
N PRO A 74 3.57 -13.55 9.40
CA PRO A 74 2.34 -13.19 10.13
C PRO A 74 2.58 -12.24 11.32
N GLN A 75 3.79 -12.22 11.88
CA GLN A 75 4.15 -11.30 12.96
C GLN A 75 4.10 -9.84 12.45
N LEU A 76 4.76 -9.57 11.32
CA LEU A 76 4.75 -8.25 10.70
C LEU A 76 3.36 -7.89 10.19
N ALA A 77 2.59 -8.87 9.69
CA ALA A 77 1.20 -8.64 9.31
C ALA A 77 0.35 -8.15 10.50
N SER A 78 0.50 -8.76 11.68
CA SER A 78 -0.21 -8.36 12.90
C SER A 78 0.11 -6.91 13.27
N ASP A 79 1.39 -6.54 13.27
CA ASP A 79 1.82 -5.17 13.60
C ASP A 79 1.16 -4.14 12.67
N GLN A 80 1.10 -4.44 11.37
CA GLN A 80 0.47 -3.55 10.39
C GLN A 80 -1.06 -3.48 10.55
N TYR A 81 -1.71 -4.58 10.91
CA TYR A 81 -3.14 -4.59 11.23
C TYR A 81 -3.46 -3.74 12.46
N GLU A 82 -2.61 -3.78 13.49
CA GLU A 82 -2.78 -2.91 14.67
C GLU A 82 -2.70 -1.44 14.29
N GLN A 83 -1.73 -1.03 13.46
CA GLN A 83 -1.63 0.34 12.97
C GLN A 83 -2.90 0.75 12.18
N TYR A 84 -3.39 -0.13 11.29
CA TYR A 84 -4.64 0.12 10.57
C TYR A 84 -5.84 0.33 11.50
N VAL A 85 -5.99 -0.52 12.53
CA VAL A 85 -7.10 -0.41 13.49
C VAL A 85 -6.99 0.87 14.31
N VAL A 86 -5.80 1.21 14.79
CA VAL A 86 -5.55 2.45 15.55
C VAL A 86 -5.90 3.67 14.70
N MET A 87 -5.46 3.74 13.45
CA MET A 87 -5.78 4.87 12.56
C MET A 87 -7.28 4.98 12.28
N ARG A 88 -7.94 3.85 12.04
CA ARG A 88 -9.39 3.80 11.81
C ARG A 88 -10.19 4.27 13.03
N ASP A 89 -9.75 3.91 14.23
CA ASP A 89 -10.39 4.29 15.49
C ASP A 89 -10.13 5.78 15.81
N SER A 90 -8.91 6.25 15.55
CA SER A 90 -8.50 7.66 15.72
C SER A 90 -9.25 8.65 14.82
N GLY A 91 -9.82 8.18 13.71
CA GLY A 91 -10.63 8.99 12.79
C GLY A 91 -12.12 9.10 13.18
N GLN A 92 -12.57 8.46 14.27
CA GLN A 92 -13.97 8.49 14.73
C GLN A 92 -14.21 9.43 15.93
N GLY A 93 -13.28 10.34 16.24
CA GLY A 93 -13.40 11.34 17.31
C GLY A 93 -13.99 12.67 16.86
#